data_AF-A0A2M7M2T2-F1
#
_entry.id   AF-A0A2M7M2T2-F1
#
_cell.length_a   1.000
_cell.length_b   1.000
_cell.length_c   1.000
_cell.angle_alpha   90.00
_cell.angle_beta   90.00
_cell.angle_gamma   90.00
#
_symmetry.space_group_name_H-M   'P 1'
#
loop_
_entity.id
_entity.type
_entity.pdbx_description
1 polymer ?
#
loop_
_entity_poly.entity_id
_entity_poly.type
_entity_poly.pdbx_seq_one_letter_code
_entity_poly.pdbx_strand_id
1 'polypeptide(L)' 'CSCPVCRNYTRAYIRHLFNVGEVLALRLASYHNLFYLNHLTKEARKAIAENNFSSFYSLTKEALKG' A
#
# COMPACT_ATOMS: atom_id res chain seq x y z
N CYS A 1 5.66 -2.22 4.75
CA CYS A 1 5.28 -0.84 4.39
C CYS A 1 5.88 0.12 5.41
N SER A 2 6.49 1.23 4.99
CA SER A 2 7.16 2.21 5.86
C SER A 2 6.42 3.56 5.99
N CYS A 3 5.16 3.63 5.54
CA CYS A 3 4.37 4.86 5.62
C CYS A 3 4.10 5.26 7.09
N PRO A 4 3.84 6.55 7.37
CA PRO A 4 3.52 7.02 8.72
C PRO A 4 2.33 6.28 9.36
N VAL A 5 1.39 5.79 8.56
CA VAL A 5 0.23 5.04 9.08
C VAL A 5 0.66 3.68 9.63
N CYS A 6 1.39 2.89 8.84
CA CYS A 6 1.83 1.56 9.25
C CYS A 6 2.85 1.57 10.40
N ARG A 7 3.57 2.68 10.60
CA ARG A 7 4.52 2.81 11.73
C ARG A 7 3.86 3.15 13.05
N ASN A 8 2.70 3.81 13.02
CA ASN A 8 2.07 4.38 14.22
C ASN A 8 0.74 3.71 14.59
N TYR A 9 0.09 3.01 13.66
CA TYR A 9 -1.25 2.44 13.86
C TYR A 9 -1.31 0.97 13.49
N THR A 10 -2.06 0.19 14.26
CA THR A 10 -2.32 -1.22 13.99
C THR A 10 -3.51 -1.39 13.05
N ARG A 11 -3.56 -2.53 12.34
CA ARG A 11 -4.73 -2.88 11.51
C ARG A 11 -6.02 -2.97 12.33
N ALA A 12 -5.93 -3.48 13.57
CA ALA A 12 -7.07 -3.60 14.47
C ALA A 12 -7.64 -2.22 14.84
N TYR A 13 -6.77 -1.24 15.12
CA TYR A 13 -7.20 0.11 15.42
C TYR A 13 -7.86 0.80 14.23
N ILE A 14 -7.28 0.68 13.03
CA ILE A 14 -7.88 1.23 11.81
C ILE A 14 -9.25 0.59 11.54
N ARG A 15 -9.37 -0.75 11.71
CA ARG A 15 -10.66 -1.45 11.61
C ARG A 15 -11.68 -0.93 12.61
N HIS A 16 -11.27 -0.70 13.86
CA HIS A 16 -12.15 -0.12 14.87
C HIS A 16 -12.67 1.26 14.44
N LEU A 17 -11.79 2.16 13.94
CA LEU A 17 -12.21 3.48 13.46
C LEU A 17 -13.23 3.40 12.32
N PHE A 18 -13.05 2.44 11.39
CA PHE A 18 -14.06 2.16 10.36
C PHE A 18 -15.40 1.71 10.96
N ASN A 19 -15.38 0.81 11.95
CA ASN A 19 -16.59 0.29 12.58
C ASN A 19 -17.38 1.36 13.33
N VAL A 20 -16.71 2.36 13.92
CA VAL A 20 -17.38 3.45 14.64
C VAL A 20 -17.69 4.66 13.74
N GLY A 21 -17.40 4.58 12.43
CA GLY A 21 -17.72 5.63 11.46
C GLY A 21 -16.85 6.90 11.60
N GLU A 22 -15.63 6.77 12.13
CA GLU A 22 -14.77 7.92 12.40
C GLU A 22 -13.94 8.31 11.15
N VAL A 23 -13.87 9.62 10.84
CA VAL A 23 -13.30 10.15 9.59
C VAL A 23 -11.78 9.97 9.45
N LEU A 24 -11.05 9.85 10.56
CA LEU A 24 -9.63 9.50 10.61
C LEU A 24 -9.38 8.16 9.93
N ALA A 25 -10.32 7.21 9.98
CA ALA A 25 -10.19 5.94 9.25
C ALA A 25 -9.92 6.18 7.75
N LEU A 26 -10.71 7.06 7.15
CA LEU A 26 -10.59 7.44 5.74
C LEU A 26 -9.26 8.14 5.47
N ARG A 27 -8.86 9.08 6.35
CA ARG A 27 -7.58 9.79 6.21
C ARG A 27 -6.40 8.81 6.27
N LEU A 28 -6.35 7.94 7.26
CA LEU A 28 -5.29 6.95 7.43
C LEU A 28 -5.25 5.97 6.25
N ALA A 29 -6.40 5.51 5.76
CA ALA A 29 -6.47 4.66 4.58
C ALA A 29 -5.95 5.39 3.33
N SER A 30 -6.34 6.64 3.10
CA SER A 30 -5.83 7.45 1.98
C SER A 30 -4.32 7.64 2.06
N TYR A 31 -3.77 7.99 3.22
CA TYR A 31 -2.32 8.14 3.39
C TYR A 31 -1.57 6.83 3.11
N HIS A 32 -2.08 5.69 3.61
CA HIS A 32 -1.50 4.39 3.33
C HIS A 32 -1.55 4.03 1.84
N ASN A 33 -2.72 4.18 1.21
CA ASN A 33 -2.96 3.81 -0.18
C ASN A 33 -2.10 4.64 -1.14
N LEU A 34 -2.02 5.96 -0.93
CA LEU A 34 -1.18 6.84 -1.74
C LEU A 34 0.30 6.48 -1.60
N PHE A 35 0.77 6.20 -0.38
CA PHE A 35 2.14 5.76 -0.18
C PHE A 35 2.43 4.45 -0.91
N TYR A 36 1.53 3.47 -0.77
CA TYR A 36 1.67 2.17 -1.42
C TYR A 36 1.70 2.31 -2.94
N LEU A 37 0.76 3.06 -3.53
CA LEU A 37 0.69 3.27 -4.98
C LEU A 37 1.94 4.00 -5.51
N ASN A 38 2.42 5.02 -4.80
CA ASN A 38 3.65 5.72 -5.17
C ASN A 38 4.87 4.79 -5.13
N HIS A 39 4.96 3.93 -4.10
CA HIS A 39 6.03 2.94 -4.01
C HIS A 39 5.93 1.89 -5.12
N LEU A 40 4.73 1.37 -5.37
CA LEU A 40 4.48 0.39 -6.43
C LEU A 40 4.92 0.92 -7.80
N THR A 41 4.55 2.15 -8.15
CA THR A 41 4.97 2.74 -9.43
C THR A 41 6.46 3.04 -9.48
N LYS A 42 7.10 3.35 -8.34
CA LYS A 42 8.56 3.51 -8.27
C LYS A 42 9.27 2.20 -8.58
N GLU A 43 8.87 1.10 -7.95
CA GLU A 43 9.46 -0.22 -8.20
C GLU A 43 9.19 -0.68 -9.64
N ALA A 44 7.99 -0.40 -10.18
CA ALA A 44 7.69 -0.67 -11.58
C ALA A 44 8.65 0.07 -12.54
N ARG A 45 8.91 1.36 -12.31
CA ARG A 45 9.87 2.14 -13.13
C ARG A 45 11.29 1.58 -13.03
N LYS A 46 11.72 1.20 -11.82
CA LYS A 46 13.03 0.55 -11.61
C LYS A 46 13.10 -0.76 -12.39
N ALA A 47 12.05 -1.56 -12.34
CA ALA A 47 11.99 -2.84 -13.01
C ALA A 47 12.04 -2.74 -14.54
N ILE A 48 11.44 -1.69 -15.10
CA ILE A 48 11.56 -1.36 -16.53
C ILE A 48 13.01 -1.02 -16.88
N ALA A 49 13.68 -0.17 -16.08
CA ALA A 49 15.07 0.22 -16.31
C ALA A 49 16.04 -0.97 -16.24
N GLU A 50 15.74 -1.96 -15.42
CA GLU A 50 16.51 -3.19 -15.24
C GLU A 50 16.11 -4.32 -16.21
N ASN A 51 15.22 -4.06 -17.19
CA ASN A 51 14.66 -5.07 -18.10
C ASN A 51 14.01 -6.28 -17.39
N ASN A 52 13.54 -6.13 -16.15
CA ASN A 52 12.98 -7.20 -15.34
C ASN A 52 11.46 -7.02 -15.04
N PHE A 53 10.80 -6.09 -15.74
CA PHE A 53 9.39 -5.74 -15.52
C PHE A 53 8.42 -6.94 -15.60
N SER A 54 8.64 -7.92 -16.49
CA SER A 54 7.79 -9.11 -16.60
C SER A 54 7.77 -9.94 -15.31
N SER A 55 8.93 -10.09 -14.66
CA SER A 55 9.07 -10.78 -13.38
C SER A 55 8.40 -9.98 -12.27
N PHE A 56 8.68 -8.67 -12.19
CA PHE A 56 8.03 -7.76 -11.25
C PHE A 56 6.50 -7.83 -11.36
N TYR A 57 5.95 -7.78 -12.58
CA TYR A 57 4.52 -7.84 -12.83
C TYR A 57 3.91 -9.16 -12.36
N SER A 58 4.54 -10.29 -12.68
CA SER A 58 4.06 -11.62 -12.28
C SER A 58 4.01 -11.77 -10.75
N LEU A 59 5.10 -11.41 -10.06
CA LEU A 59 5.18 -11.46 -8.60
C LEU A 59 4.17 -10.53 -7.93
N THR A 60 4.06 -9.30 -8.43
CA THR A 60 3.13 -8.29 -7.89
C THR A 60 1.68 -8.73 -8.11
N LYS A 61 1.36 -9.29 -9.28
CA LYS A 61 0.01 -9.77 -9.60
C LYS A 61 -0.39 -10.91 -8.66
N GLU A 62 0.49 -11.87 -8.41
CA GLU A 62 0.23 -12.95 -7.44
C GLU A 62 0.01 -12.39 -6.03
N ALA A 63 0.84 -11.45 -5.57
CA ALA A 63 0.70 -10.83 -4.25
C ALA A 63 -0.61 -10.04 -4.06
N LEU A 64 -1.22 -9.55 -5.14
CA LEU A 64 -2.46 -8.76 -5.12
C LEU A 64 -3.73 -9.60 -5.25
N LYS A 65 -3.65 -10.91 -5.51
CA LYS A 65 -4.84 -11.75 -5.74
C LYS A 65 -5.72 -11.96 -4.51
N GLY A 66 -5.22 -11.64 -3.31
CA GLY A 66 -5.98 -11.77 -2.06
C GLY A 66 -6.04 -13.19 -1.55
#